data_AF-A0A8T4VQH6-F1
#
_entry.id   AF-A0A8T4VQH6-F1
#
_cell.length_a   1.000
_cell.length_b   1.000
_cell.length_c   1.000
_cell.angle_alpha   90.00
_cell.angle_beta   90.00
_cell.angle_gamma   90.00
#
_symmetry.space_group_name_H-M   'P 1'
#
loop_
_entity.id
_entity.type
_entity.pdbx_description
1 polymer ?
#
loop_
_entity_poly.entity_id
_entity_poly.type
_entity_poly.pdbx_seq_one_letter_code
_entity_poly.pdbx_strand_id
1 'polypeptide(L)'
;MSDGDEEPAETEADSIVVAFEERLESASTAVEEADTEADLDEVEATLEEIEADLEETEIPVPEPEDEDEEPDDPADDLEDELSDLQDAVDEKRGPYGEDVVDAIDDVRSTLTGTRWAEEGERELVPGVQDFLDEVESILDAEFGEAVPDPEELSVTLETVTESVEEAALDADEGAESIADLLEAAGTLADSVDTSTAWTDLKVRERLHREGFYEPLEGAKHKDFPPEWSALKAWEKQGNVEMVVLLLDLMGDTDFIARHCIEALEYMGDEQGLEPLTNLAKRRDLNAIDAIGKIGAEAGVAAVESHAESGSSLELQARSLTALGAIGDESATETVANQLVADSDRVTNAATRALGMIGDTRAIDPLADLLADTSADASVRASAAWALGEIGTESALEAAADFETANSYLIEQEAEKATNTLGSDGESTESEAEDEDSETEESAAEGNEETAEESADEE
;
A
#
# COMPACT_ATOMS: atom_id res chain seq x y z
N MET A 1 44.83 75.56 -6.05
CA MET A 1 44.35 74.52 -6.98
C MET A 1 42.96 74.22 -6.49
N SER A 2 41.99 74.72 -7.24
CA SER A 2 40.58 74.37 -7.15
C SER A 2 40.39 72.97 -7.74
N ASP A 3 39.27 72.35 -7.40
CA ASP A 3 38.65 71.19 -8.05
C ASP A 3 39.25 69.82 -7.65
N GLY A 4 38.50 68.85 -7.12
CA GLY A 4 37.05 68.78 -6.87
C GLY A 4 36.75 67.75 -5.78
N ASP A 5 35.87 68.12 -4.86
CA ASP A 5 34.93 67.19 -4.23
C ASP A 5 33.93 66.84 -5.35
N GLU A 6 34.25 65.82 -6.14
CA GLU A 6 33.23 65.14 -6.94
C GLU A 6 32.53 64.20 -5.97
N GLU A 7 31.31 64.54 -5.57
CA GLU A 7 30.37 63.54 -5.04
C GLU A 7 30.36 62.37 -6.04
N PRO A 8 30.42 61.10 -5.58
CA PRO A 8 30.29 59.99 -6.50
C PRO A 8 28.99 60.18 -7.28
N ALA A 9 29.08 60.20 -8.60
CA ALA A 9 27.90 60.25 -9.44
C ALA A 9 27.07 59.01 -9.13
N GLU A 10 25.84 59.19 -8.63
CA GLU A 10 24.86 58.11 -8.45
C GLU A 10 24.85 57.25 -9.71
N THR A 11 25.10 55.96 -9.53
CA THR A 11 25.05 55.03 -10.66
C THR A 11 23.60 54.85 -11.10
N GLU A 12 23.39 54.39 -12.33
CA GLU A 12 22.04 54.09 -12.84
C GLU A 12 21.34 53.06 -11.94
N ALA A 13 22.10 52.08 -11.41
CA ALA A 13 21.64 51.12 -10.41
C ALA A 13 21.20 51.80 -9.10
N ASP A 14 22.05 52.66 -8.50
CA ASP A 14 21.71 53.38 -7.26
C ASP A 14 20.41 54.18 -7.41
N SER A 15 20.21 54.81 -8.57
CA SER A 15 19.00 55.62 -8.82
C SER A 15 17.74 54.78 -8.99
N ILE A 16 17.86 53.54 -9.47
CA ILE A 16 16.74 52.60 -9.62
C ILE A 16 16.39 52.03 -8.24
N VAL A 17 17.40 51.59 -7.48
CA VAL A 17 17.24 51.03 -6.12
C VAL A 17 16.55 52.06 -5.21
N VAL A 18 17.05 53.30 -5.14
CA VAL A 18 16.44 54.36 -4.32
C VAL A 18 14.98 54.64 -4.71
N ALA A 19 14.63 54.48 -5.99
CA ALA A 19 13.24 54.64 -6.43
C ALA A 19 12.31 53.51 -5.97
N PHE A 20 12.82 52.27 -5.88
CA PHE A 20 12.07 51.15 -5.31
C PHE A 20 12.01 51.25 -3.78
N GLU A 21 13.10 51.61 -3.11
CA GLU A 21 13.12 51.85 -1.66
C GLU A 21 12.09 52.91 -1.24
N GLU A 22 11.96 54.03 -1.98
CA GLU A 22 10.96 55.07 -1.67
C GLU A 22 9.51 54.55 -1.83
N ARG A 23 9.29 53.64 -2.80
CA ARG A 23 7.97 53.00 -3.00
C ARG A 23 7.67 51.99 -1.90
N LEU A 24 8.64 51.16 -1.51
CA LEU A 24 8.53 50.20 -0.42
C LEU A 24 8.34 50.92 0.93
N GLU A 25 9.05 52.02 1.20
CA GLU A 25 8.85 52.84 2.42
C GLU A 25 7.43 53.45 2.45
N SER A 26 6.93 53.92 1.30
CA SER A 26 5.56 54.40 1.17
C SER A 26 4.53 53.28 1.37
N ALA A 27 4.78 52.09 0.82
CA ALA A 27 3.91 50.92 0.98
C ALA A 27 3.91 50.44 2.42
N SER A 28 5.08 50.38 3.08
CA SER A 28 5.22 50.09 4.50
C SER A 28 4.39 51.03 5.37
N THR A 29 4.44 52.34 5.11
CA THR A 29 3.58 53.31 5.80
C THR A 29 2.09 53.02 5.56
N ALA A 30 1.72 52.67 4.33
CA ALA A 30 0.34 52.32 3.99
C ALA A 30 -0.12 51.03 4.68
N VAL A 31 0.73 49.99 4.77
CA VAL A 31 0.49 48.80 5.57
C VAL A 31 0.22 49.20 7.02
N GLU A 32 1.03 50.07 7.62
CA GLU A 32 0.83 50.52 9.01
C GLU A 32 -0.51 51.24 9.22
N GLU A 33 -0.90 52.11 8.28
CA GLU A 33 -2.13 52.92 8.33
C GLU A 33 -3.41 52.17 7.92
N ALA A 34 -3.29 51.01 7.25
CA ALA A 34 -4.42 50.20 6.86
C ALA A 34 -5.16 49.63 8.08
N ASP A 35 -6.44 49.99 8.20
CA ASP A 35 -7.34 49.63 9.31
C ASP A 35 -8.54 48.79 8.85
N THR A 36 -8.74 48.62 7.53
CA THR A 36 -9.85 47.85 6.93
C THR A 36 -9.38 46.92 5.83
N GLU A 37 -10.16 45.90 5.48
CA GLU A 37 -9.87 44.99 4.36
C GLU A 37 -9.75 45.75 3.03
N ALA A 38 -10.56 46.79 2.84
CA ALA A 38 -10.47 47.64 1.65
C ALA A 38 -9.15 48.43 1.60
N ASP A 39 -8.62 48.86 2.75
CA ASP A 39 -7.30 49.51 2.81
C ASP A 39 -6.20 48.49 2.48
N LEU A 40 -6.31 47.25 3.01
CA LEU A 40 -5.36 46.17 2.73
C LEU A 40 -5.36 45.76 1.24
N ASP A 41 -6.53 45.70 0.58
CA ASP A 41 -6.64 45.46 -0.87
C ASP A 41 -5.92 46.55 -1.70
N GLU A 42 -5.99 47.81 -1.27
CA GLU A 42 -5.28 48.91 -1.93
C GLU A 42 -3.76 48.79 -1.74
N VAL A 43 -3.32 48.36 -0.57
CA VAL A 43 -1.90 48.12 -0.27
C VAL A 43 -1.37 46.93 -1.05
N GLU A 44 -2.08 45.80 -1.06
CA GLU A 44 -1.71 44.60 -1.82
C GLU A 44 -1.57 44.91 -3.31
N ALA A 45 -2.53 45.60 -3.91
CA ALA A 45 -2.44 46.03 -5.31
C ALA A 45 -1.22 46.94 -5.58
N THR A 46 -0.78 47.71 -4.58
CA THR A 46 0.43 48.54 -4.68
C THR A 46 1.69 47.67 -4.62
N LEU A 47 1.73 46.67 -3.73
CA LEU A 47 2.83 45.71 -3.63
C LEU A 47 2.96 44.87 -4.91
N GLU A 48 1.84 44.40 -5.48
CA GLU A 48 1.82 43.69 -6.78
C GLU A 48 2.36 44.56 -7.93
N GLU A 49 2.06 45.87 -7.94
CA GLU A 49 2.62 46.80 -8.93
C GLU A 49 4.14 47.00 -8.71
N ILE A 50 4.60 47.04 -7.46
CA ILE A 50 6.02 47.12 -7.12
C ILE A 50 6.75 45.85 -7.58
N GLU A 51 6.21 44.67 -7.27
CA GLU A 51 6.74 43.37 -7.68
C GLU A 51 6.87 43.27 -9.21
N ALA A 52 5.78 43.57 -9.92
CA ALA A 52 5.77 43.51 -11.39
C ALA A 52 6.77 44.47 -12.03
N ASP A 53 6.92 45.68 -11.47
CA ASP A 53 7.91 46.65 -11.95
C ASP A 53 9.35 46.20 -11.63
N LEU A 54 9.57 45.58 -10.47
CA LEU A 54 10.87 45.06 -10.05
C LEU A 54 11.31 43.92 -10.98
N GLU A 55 10.41 42.98 -11.30
CA GLU A 55 10.64 41.90 -12.25
C GLU A 55 10.94 42.39 -13.69
N GLU A 56 10.27 43.46 -14.15
CA GLU A 56 10.49 44.02 -15.49
C GLU A 56 11.80 44.84 -15.57
N THR A 57 12.28 45.35 -14.45
CA THR A 57 13.43 46.26 -14.39
C THR A 57 14.75 45.50 -14.23
N GLU A 58 15.59 45.51 -15.27
CA GLU A 58 16.97 45.00 -15.15
C GLU A 58 17.83 45.95 -14.31
N ILE A 59 18.00 45.65 -13.01
CA ILE A 59 18.91 46.38 -12.13
C ILE A 59 20.35 45.92 -12.41
N PRO A 60 21.28 46.84 -12.75
CA PRO A 60 22.66 46.45 -13.04
C PRO A 60 23.37 45.91 -11.79
N VAL A 61 23.75 44.64 -11.82
CA VAL A 61 24.53 44.00 -10.75
C VAL A 61 25.98 44.54 -10.75
N PRO A 62 26.48 45.08 -9.63
CA PRO A 62 27.85 45.56 -9.51
C PRO A 62 28.87 44.43 -9.67
N GLU A 63 30.05 44.74 -10.24
CA GLU A 63 31.14 43.76 -10.29
C GLU A 63 31.69 43.51 -8.87
N PRO A 64 31.89 42.25 -8.46
CA PRO A 64 32.40 41.94 -7.12
C PRO A 64 33.83 42.45 -6.94
N GLU A 65 34.19 42.87 -5.73
CA GLU A 65 35.54 43.39 -5.44
C GLU A 65 36.61 42.30 -5.55
N ASP A 66 36.25 41.03 -5.29
CA ASP A 66 37.11 39.85 -5.35
C ASP A 66 36.54 38.79 -6.32
N GLU A 67 37.42 38.15 -7.12
CA GLU A 67 37.03 37.11 -8.11
C GLU A 67 36.43 35.82 -7.47
N ASP A 68 36.57 35.67 -6.16
CA ASP A 68 36.07 34.52 -5.38
C ASP A 68 34.75 34.85 -4.62
N GLU A 69 34.21 36.06 -4.76
CA GLU A 69 32.98 36.54 -4.09
C GLU A 69 31.79 36.54 -5.07
N GLU A 70 30.61 36.12 -4.60
CA GLU A 70 29.38 36.25 -5.38
C GLU A 70 29.01 37.75 -5.46
N PRO A 71 28.59 38.24 -6.63
CA PRO A 71 28.17 39.64 -6.73
C PRO A 71 26.94 39.87 -5.85
N ASP A 72 26.96 40.97 -5.11
CA ASP A 72 25.84 41.44 -4.30
C ASP A 72 24.76 41.99 -5.25
N ASP A 73 23.64 41.28 -5.39
CA ASP A 73 22.55 41.70 -6.25
C ASP A 73 21.65 42.67 -5.48
N PRO A 74 21.63 43.97 -5.84
CA PRO A 74 20.79 44.94 -5.13
C PRO A 74 19.29 44.69 -5.30
N ALA A 75 18.86 43.79 -6.20
CA ALA A 75 17.47 43.36 -6.28
C ALA A 75 17.07 42.44 -5.12
N ASP A 76 17.99 41.61 -4.60
CA ASP A 76 17.72 40.63 -3.55
C ASP A 76 17.19 41.33 -2.27
N ASP A 77 17.82 42.42 -1.85
CA ASP A 77 17.39 43.21 -0.67
C ASP A 77 15.98 43.81 -0.84
N LEU A 78 15.61 44.21 -2.07
CA LEU A 78 14.30 44.77 -2.39
C LEU A 78 13.21 43.69 -2.44
N GLU A 79 13.55 42.51 -2.97
CA GLU A 79 12.67 41.33 -2.99
C GLU A 79 12.39 40.84 -1.57
N ASP A 80 13.41 40.81 -0.72
CA ASP A 80 13.27 40.46 0.71
C ASP A 80 12.35 41.47 1.44
N GLU A 81 12.54 42.78 1.26
CA GLU A 81 11.68 43.80 1.88
C GLU A 81 10.23 43.76 1.35
N LEU A 82 10.04 43.50 0.05
CA LEU A 82 8.73 43.30 -0.54
C LEU A 82 8.03 42.08 0.07
N SER A 83 8.73 40.96 0.21
CA SER A 83 8.20 39.75 0.84
C SER A 83 7.81 40.00 2.30
N ASP A 84 8.64 40.72 3.06
CA ASP A 84 8.34 41.08 4.45
C ASP A 84 7.06 41.95 4.53
N LEU A 85 6.84 42.84 3.56
CA LEU A 85 5.62 43.65 3.51
C LEU A 85 4.38 42.86 3.10
N GLN A 86 4.51 41.92 2.17
CA GLN A 86 3.42 41.00 1.80
C GLN A 86 3.00 40.17 3.02
N ASP A 87 3.96 39.59 3.74
CA ASP A 87 3.70 38.87 4.99
C ASP A 87 3.03 39.76 6.06
N ALA A 88 3.41 41.04 6.14
CA ALA A 88 2.80 41.99 7.07
C ALA A 88 1.36 42.37 6.71
N VAL A 89 1.01 42.40 5.41
CA VAL A 89 -0.39 42.54 4.95
C VAL A 89 -1.20 41.31 5.36
N ASP A 90 -0.67 40.11 5.10
CA ASP A 90 -1.33 38.86 5.44
C ASP A 90 -1.56 38.71 6.96
N GLU A 91 -0.61 39.13 7.80
CA GLU A 91 -0.77 39.13 9.27
C GLU A 91 -1.87 40.10 9.74
N LYS A 92 -2.17 41.15 8.96
CA LYS A 92 -3.23 42.12 9.26
C LYS A 92 -4.61 41.70 8.76
N ARG A 93 -4.70 40.80 7.78
CA ARG A 93 -5.99 40.29 7.26
C ARG A 93 -6.78 39.68 8.42
N GLY A 94 -8.05 40.07 8.53
CA GLY A 94 -8.97 39.55 9.53
C GLY A 94 -9.36 38.09 9.23
N PRO A 95 -9.82 37.34 10.24
CA PRO A 95 -10.48 36.07 9.97
C PRO A 95 -11.79 36.32 9.21
N TYR A 96 -12.12 35.39 8.32
CA TYR A 96 -13.30 35.39 7.47
C TYR A 96 -14.32 34.36 7.97
N GLY A 97 -15.57 34.51 7.52
CA GLY A 97 -16.59 33.49 7.72
C GLY A 97 -16.20 32.13 7.13
N GLU A 98 -15.38 32.10 6.09
CA GLU A 98 -14.82 30.87 5.49
C GLU A 98 -13.91 30.13 6.48
N ASP A 99 -13.09 30.84 7.27
CA ASP A 99 -12.23 30.20 8.28
C ASP A 99 -13.05 29.50 9.37
N VAL A 100 -14.22 30.04 9.72
CA VAL A 100 -15.15 29.41 10.66
C VAL A 100 -15.75 28.13 10.06
N VAL A 101 -16.15 28.18 8.79
CA VAL A 101 -16.68 27.02 8.06
C VAL A 101 -15.64 25.91 8.00
N ASP A 102 -14.40 26.26 7.62
CA ASP A 102 -13.27 25.32 7.56
C ASP A 102 -12.99 24.68 8.93
N ALA A 103 -12.97 25.48 10.00
CA ALA A 103 -12.75 24.97 11.35
C ALA A 103 -13.85 23.98 11.79
N ILE A 104 -15.12 24.24 11.44
CA ILE A 104 -16.22 23.32 11.74
C ILE A 104 -16.14 22.06 10.88
N ASP A 105 -15.76 22.19 9.60
CA ASP A 105 -15.61 21.07 8.68
C ASP A 105 -14.47 20.13 9.08
N ASP A 106 -13.38 20.65 9.63
CA ASP A 106 -12.31 19.84 10.22
C ASP A 106 -12.81 18.99 11.39
N VAL A 107 -13.67 19.55 12.25
CA VAL A 107 -14.34 18.81 13.32
C VAL A 107 -15.28 17.75 12.74
N ARG A 108 -16.09 18.09 11.72
CA ARG A 108 -17.00 17.13 11.06
C ARG A 108 -16.24 15.96 10.43
N SER A 109 -15.10 16.24 9.81
CA SER A 109 -14.18 15.25 9.25
C SER A 109 -13.68 14.32 10.36
N THR A 110 -13.31 14.86 11.52
CA THR A 110 -12.87 14.08 12.68
C THR A 110 -14.00 13.22 13.26
N LEU A 111 -15.21 13.76 13.40
CA LEU A 111 -16.39 13.05 13.89
C LEU A 111 -16.73 11.82 13.05
N THR A 112 -16.74 11.98 11.72
CA THR A 112 -17.13 10.92 10.77
C THR A 112 -15.98 9.98 10.40
N GLY A 113 -14.73 10.47 10.43
CA GLY A 113 -13.53 9.67 10.17
C GLY A 113 -13.08 8.80 11.34
N THR A 114 -13.54 9.10 12.56
CA THR A 114 -13.12 8.38 13.77
C THR A 114 -14.13 7.28 14.12
N ARG A 115 -13.61 6.07 14.37
CA ARG A 115 -14.41 5.03 15.02
C ARG A 115 -14.45 5.31 16.53
N TRP A 116 -15.58 5.76 17.04
CA TRP A 116 -15.75 6.10 18.46
C TRP A 116 -16.02 4.87 19.33
N ALA A 117 -15.66 4.95 20.62
CA ALA A 117 -16.17 4.01 21.62
C ALA A 117 -17.60 4.39 22.02
N GLU A 118 -18.37 3.44 22.56
CA GLU A 118 -19.74 3.69 23.05
C GLU A 118 -19.78 4.77 24.15
N GLU A 119 -18.70 4.91 24.92
CA GLU A 119 -18.52 6.00 25.88
C GLU A 119 -18.16 7.31 25.18
N GLY A 120 -17.28 7.26 24.17
CA GLY A 120 -16.88 8.41 23.35
C GLY A 120 -18.05 9.09 22.65
N GLU A 121 -18.96 8.32 22.04
CA GLU A 121 -20.18 8.87 21.41
C GLU A 121 -21.03 9.71 22.39
N ARG A 122 -20.99 9.37 23.68
CA ARG A 122 -21.69 10.13 24.74
C ARG A 122 -20.87 11.31 25.25
N GLU A 123 -19.55 11.23 25.18
CA GLU A 123 -18.61 12.29 25.55
C GLU A 123 -18.62 13.44 24.53
N LEU A 124 -18.96 13.17 23.26
CA LEU A 124 -19.11 14.18 22.21
C LEU A 124 -20.29 15.14 22.45
N VAL A 125 -21.40 14.63 23.01
CA VAL A 125 -22.67 15.36 23.10
C VAL A 125 -22.56 16.69 23.85
N PRO A 126 -21.95 16.79 25.05
CA PRO A 126 -21.84 18.06 25.76
C PRO A 126 -21.02 19.10 24.99
N GLY A 127 -19.91 18.69 24.34
CA GLY A 127 -19.08 19.60 23.57
C GLY A 127 -19.81 20.21 22.37
N VAL A 128 -20.54 19.37 21.63
CA VAL A 128 -21.38 19.85 20.53
C VAL A 128 -22.52 20.71 21.05
N GLN A 129 -23.19 20.35 22.14
CA GLN A 129 -24.27 21.16 22.69
C GLN A 129 -23.78 22.54 23.15
N ASP A 130 -22.65 22.60 23.86
CA ASP A 130 -22.07 23.86 24.32
C ASP A 130 -21.69 24.75 23.13
N PHE A 131 -21.16 24.17 22.04
CA PHE A 131 -20.90 24.87 20.78
C PHE A 131 -22.20 25.41 20.14
N LEU A 132 -23.24 24.57 20.01
CA LEU A 132 -24.52 24.99 19.44
C LEU A 132 -25.11 26.16 20.23
N ASP A 133 -25.14 26.07 21.56
CA ASP A 133 -25.67 27.12 22.44
C ASP A 133 -24.94 28.46 22.23
N GLU A 134 -23.61 28.43 22.02
CA GLU A 134 -22.81 29.64 21.75
C GLU A 134 -23.11 30.21 20.35
N VAL A 135 -23.15 29.38 19.31
CA VAL A 135 -23.44 29.84 17.94
C VAL A 135 -24.88 30.34 17.80
N GLU A 136 -25.86 29.72 18.47
CA GLU A 136 -27.24 30.23 18.54
C GLU A 136 -27.29 31.64 19.12
N SER A 137 -26.45 31.92 20.13
CA SER A 137 -26.33 33.24 20.74
C SER A 137 -25.66 34.27 19.80
N ILE A 138 -24.62 33.87 19.06
CA ILE A 138 -23.88 34.75 18.15
C ILE A 138 -24.71 35.09 16.89
N LEU A 139 -25.33 34.08 16.28
CA LEU A 139 -26.04 34.21 15.00
C LEU A 139 -27.55 34.48 15.13
N ASP A 140 -28.13 34.45 16.34
CA ASP A 140 -29.58 34.54 16.58
C ASP A 140 -30.36 33.47 15.78
N ALA A 141 -29.85 32.23 15.79
CA ALA A 141 -30.36 31.07 15.08
C ALA A 141 -30.74 29.92 16.04
N GLU A 142 -31.37 28.85 15.54
CA GLU A 142 -31.73 27.65 16.32
C GLU A 142 -31.32 26.37 15.55
N PHE A 143 -30.53 25.49 16.17
CA PHE A 143 -29.93 24.31 15.52
C PHE A 143 -30.39 22.95 16.09
N GLY A 144 -31.02 22.93 17.26
CA GLY A 144 -31.55 21.71 17.88
C GLY A 144 -30.68 21.15 19.01
N GLU A 145 -30.92 19.89 19.38
CA GLU A 145 -30.20 19.23 20.49
C GLU A 145 -29.18 18.22 19.96
N ALA A 146 -27.98 18.22 20.55
CA ALA A 146 -26.95 17.24 20.25
C ALA A 146 -27.35 15.83 20.71
N VAL A 147 -27.02 14.82 19.90
CA VAL A 147 -27.36 13.41 20.11
C VAL A 147 -26.10 12.54 20.06
N PRO A 148 -26.04 11.39 20.76
CA PRO A 148 -24.85 10.54 20.79
C PRO A 148 -24.74 9.67 19.53
N ASP A 149 -24.68 10.32 18.37
CA ASP A 149 -24.49 9.71 17.06
C ASP A 149 -23.59 10.65 16.21
N PRO A 150 -22.33 10.28 15.93
CA PRO A 150 -21.39 11.14 15.22
C PRO A 150 -21.86 11.60 13.83
N GLU A 151 -22.65 10.79 13.13
CA GLU A 151 -23.19 11.14 11.80
C GLU A 151 -24.31 12.19 11.96
N GLU A 152 -25.22 12.01 12.91
CA GLU A 152 -26.27 13.01 13.19
C GLU A 152 -25.67 14.33 13.75
N LEU A 153 -24.60 14.25 14.55
CA LEU A 153 -23.85 15.43 15.00
C LEU A 153 -23.22 16.17 13.82
N SER A 154 -22.58 15.45 12.89
CA SER A 154 -21.98 16.04 11.68
C SER A 154 -23.01 16.77 10.80
N VAL A 155 -24.21 16.21 10.65
CA VAL A 155 -25.32 16.87 9.93
C VAL A 155 -25.81 18.12 10.66
N THR A 156 -25.80 18.12 11.99
CA THR A 156 -26.16 19.29 12.78
C THR A 156 -25.14 20.42 12.57
N LEU A 157 -23.84 20.08 12.61
CA LEU A 157 -22.76 21.03 12.33
C LEU A 157 -22.78 21.54 10.88
N GLU A 158 -23.19 20.75 9.91
CA GLU A 158 -23.42 21.21 8.53
C GLU A 158 -24.47 22.33 8.47
N THR A 159 -25.55 22.19 9.24
CA THR A 159 -26.58 23.24 9.33
C THR A 159 -26.02 24.53 9.95
N VAL A 160 -25.05 24.40 10.86
CA VAL A 160 -24.33 25.55 11.42
C VAL A 160 -23.48 26.21 10.34
N THR A 161 -22.70 25.45 9.57
CA THR A 161 -21.88 26.00 8.47
C THR A 161 -22.74 26.76 7.45
N GLU A 162 -23.89 26.20 7.05
CA GLU A 162 -24.84 26.87 6.14
C GLU A 162 -25.35 28.21 6.72
N SER A 163 -25.54 28.28 8.04
CA SER A 163 -26.00 29.50 8.72
C SER A 163 -24.89 30.54 8.88
N VAL A 164 -23.63 30.12 9.06
CA VAL A 164 -22.46 31.01 9.03
C VAL A 164 -22.32 31.64 7.64
N GLU A 165 -22.44 30.83 6.57
CA GLU A 165 -22.42 31.32 5.19
C GLU A 165 -23.58 32.28 4.89
N GLU A 166 -24.81 31.96 5.33
CA GLU A 166 -25.98 32.82 5.13
C GLU A 166 -25.87 34.15 5.90
N ALA A 167 -25.19 34.16 7.05
CA ALA A 167 -24.94 35.37 7.81
C ALA A 167 -24.05 36.37 7.05
N ALA A 168 -23.24 35.89 6.09
CA ALA A 168 -22.36 36.70 5.25
C ALA A 168 -21.55 37.72 6.08
N LEU A 169 -20.85 37.20 7.10
CA LEU A 169 -20.11 38.00 8.08
C LEU A 169 -19.02 38.81 7.38
N ASP A 170 -19.06 40.12 7.60
CA ASP A 170 -18.08 41.07 7.09
C ASP A 170 -16.80 41.00 7.94
N ALA A 171 -15.63 40.96 7.31
CA ALA A 171 -14.36 40.80 8.00
C ALA A 171 -13.99 42.03 8.86
N ASP A 172 -14.51 43.23 8.54
CA ASP A 172 -14.28 44.44 9.32
C ASP A 172 -15.38 44.62 10.39
N GLU A 173 -16.65 44.69 9.97
CA GLU A 173 -17.79 44.96 10.87
C GLU A 173 -18.15 43.76 11.76
N GLY A 174 -17.91 42.54 11.26
CA GLY A 174 -18.24 41.27 11.89
C GLY A 174 -17.06 40.57 12.59
N ALA A 175 -15.87 41.19 12.63
CA ALA A 175 -14.65 40.60 13.17
C ALA A 175 -14.80 39.97 14.56
N GLU A 176 -15.51 40.63 15.48
CA GLU A 176 -15.74 40.12 16.84
C GLU A 176 -16.58 38.83 16.81
N SER A 177 -17.64 38.79 15.99
CA SER A 177 -18.47 37.59 15.84
C SER A 177 -17.71 36.45 15.17
N ILE A 178 -16.88 36.74 14.17
CA ILE A 178 -16.03 35.71 13.52
C ILE A 178 -15.03 35.15 14.54
N ALA A 179 -14.37 36.01 15.32
CA ALA A 179 -13.43 35.57 16.35
C ALA A 179 -14.10 34.71 17.43
N ASP A 180 -15.28 35.11 17.92
CA ASP A 180 -16.04 34.34 18.90
C ASP A 180 -16.46 32.96 18.34
N LEU A 181 -16.87 32.90 17.06
CA LEU A 181 -17.21 31.64 16.39
C LEU A 181 -15.99 30.72 16.23
N LEU A 182 -14.82 31.27 15.88
CA LEU A 182 -13.57 30.52 15.82
C LEU A 182 -13.16 29.98 17.19
N GLU A 183 -13.31 30.77 18.26
CA GLU A 183 -13.05 30.31 19.63
C GLU A 183 -14.00 29.18 20.03
N ALA A 184 -15.29 29.29 19.67
CA ALA A 184 -16.28 28.24 19.90
C ALA A 184 -15.93 26.96 19.11
N ALA A 185 -15.56 27.08 17.83
CA ALA A 185 -15.15 25.96 17.00
C ALA A 185 -13.86 25.28 17.53
N GLY A 186 -12.89 26.06 18.00
CA GLY A 186 -11.69 25.54 18.65
C GLY A 186 -11.99 24.80 19.95
N THR A 187 -12.89 25.32 20.78
CA THR A 187 -13.35 24.64 22.01
C THR A 187 -14.08 23.33 21.68
N LEU A 188 -14.88 23.32 20.62
CA LEU A 188 -15.52 22.12 20.11
C LEU A 188 -14.47 21.08 19.67
N ALA A 189 -13.48 21.50 18.88
CA ALA A 189 -12.40 20.63 18.42
C ALA A 189 -11.67 19.97 19.60
N ASP A 190 -11.29 20.74 20.62
CA ASP A 190 -10.69 20.22 21.86
C ASP A 190 -11.58 19.20 22.58
N SER A 191 -12.90 19.43 22.60
CA SER A 191 -13.86 18.49 23.19
C SER A 191 -13.97 17.19 22.40
N VAL A 192 -13.91 17.25 21.06
CA VAL A 192 -13.93 16.08 20.20
C VAL A 192 -12.63 15.28 20.36
N ASP A 193 -11.48 15.94 20.36
CA ASP A 193 -10.16 15.31 20.52
C ASP A 193 -9.97 14.60 21.86
N THR A 194 -10.65 15.07 22.92
CA THR A 194 -10.59 14.45 24.25
C THR A 194 -11.59 13.32 24.46
N SER A 195 -12.50 13.11 23.51
CA SER A 195 -13.51 12.03 23.57
C SER A 195 -12.88 10.68 23.25
N THR A 196 -13.43 9.60 23.82
CA THR A 196 -12.83 8.27 23.73
C THR A 196 -13.01 7.63 22.35
N ALA A 197 -11.94 7.55 21.56
CA ALA A 197 -11.92 6.79 20.32
C ALA A 197 -11.80 5.29 20.57
N TRP A 198 -12.20 4.47 19.59
CA TRP A 198 -12.07 3.01 19.65
C TRP A 198 -10.63 2.56 19.89
N THR A 199 -9.66 3.30 19.34
CA THR A 199 -8.22 3.03 19.48
C THR A 199 -7.69 3.25 20.90
N ASP A 200 -8.36 4.08 21.70
CA ASP A 200 -7.99 4.35 23.09
C ASP A 200 -8.32 3.18 24.02
N LEU A 201 -9.24 2.33 23.59
CA LEU A 201 -9.59 1.13 24.33
C LEU A 201 -8.44 0.12 24.34
N LYS A 202 -8.27 -0.52 25.50
CA LYS A 202 -7.30 -1.62 25.65
C LYS A 202 -7.61 -2.73 24.65
N VAL A 203 -6.57 -3.34 24.09
CA VAL A 203 -6.68 -4.46 23.12
C VAL A 203 -7.68 -5.54 23.55
N ARG A 204 -7.61 -6.00 24.81
CA ARG A 204 -8.54 -7.02 25.32
C ARG A 204 -9.98 -6.56 25.43
N GLU A 205 -10.19 -5.28 25.67
CA GLU A 205 -11.51 -4.69 25.73
C GLU A 205 -12.12 -4.61 24.32
N ARG A 206 -11.34 -4.19 23.33
CA ARG A 206 -11.74 -4.26 21.90
C ARG A 206 -12.10 -5.69 21.49
N LEU A 207 -11.23 -6.66 21.78
CA LEU A 207 -11.51 -8.08 21.53
C LEU A 207 -12.82 -8.55 22.19
N HIS A 208 -13.08 -8.11 23.43
CA HIS A 208 -14.32 -8.48 24.11
C HIS A 208 -15.56 -7.88 23.47
N ARG A 209 -15.52 -6.59 23.10
CA ARG A 209 -16.64 -5.90 22.43
C ARG A 209 -16.94 -6.48 21.04
N GLU A 210 -15.92 -6.93 20.33
CA GLU A 210 -16.05 -7.63 19.04
C GLU A 210 -16.49 -9.10 19.19
N GLY A 211 -16.74 -9.58 20.40
CA GLY A 211 -17.21 -10.95 20.64
C GLY A 211 -16.12 -12.03 20.54
N PHE A 212 -14.84 -11.66 20.48
CA PHE A 212 -13.75 -12.62 20.26
C PHE A 212 -13.69 -13.74 21.32
N TYR A 213 -14.14 -13.46 22.56
CA TYR A 213 -14.13 -14.44 23.64
C TYR A 213 -15.41 -15.28 23.75
N GLU A 214 -16.41 -15.09 22.88
CA GLU A 214 -17.66 -15.86 22.88
C GLU A 214 -17.47 -17.39 22.93
N PRO A 215 -16.51 -18.02 22.23
CA PRO A 215 -16.34 -19.47 22.26
C PRO A 215 -15.86 -20.00 23.62
N LEU A 216 -15.35 -19.11 24.48
CA LEU A 216 -14.91 -19.45 25.83
C LEU A 216 -16.04 -19.32 26.86
N GLU A 217 -17.16 -18.70 26.50
CA GLU A 217 -18.28 -18.53 27.42
C GLU A 217 -18.87 -19.88 27.81
N GLY A 218 -18.90 -20.16 29.11
CA GLY A 218 -19.39 -21.42 29.66
C GLY A 218 -18.45 -22.62 29.52
N ALA A 219 -17.26 -22.45 28.93
CA ALA A 219 -16.25 -23.50 28.78
C ALA A 219 -15.03 -23.26 29.67
N LYS A 220 -14.48 -24.33 30.26
CA LYS A 220 -13.18 -24.26 30.93
C LYS A 220 -12.07 -24.30 29.89
N HIS A 221 -11.39 -23.19 29.69
CA HIS A 221 -10.16 -23.16 28.90
C HIS A 221 -8.93 -23.39 29.79
N LYS A 222 -7.90 -24.03 29.24
CA LYS A 222 -6.68 -24.39 29.97
C LYS A 222 -5.47 -23.60 29.49
N ASP A 223 -5.50 -23.09 28.27
CA ASP A 223 -4.34 -22.46 27.67
C ASP A 223 -4.23 -21.01 28.15
N PHE A 224 -2.99 -20.58 28.29
CA PHE A 224 -2.64 -19.20 28.58
C PHE A 224 -1.71 -18.70 27.47
N PRO A 225 -1.98 -17.52 26.89
CA PRO A 225 -3.05 -16.60 27.25
C PRO A 225 -4.43 -17.07 26.69
N PRO A 226 -5.57 -16.62 27.25
CA PRO A 226 -6.90 -17.12 26.87
C PRO A 226 -7.22 -16.95 25.38
N GLU A 227 -6.60 -15.96 24.73
CA GLU A 227 -6.74 -15.69 23.31
C GLU A 227 -6.31 -16.88 22.44
N TRP A 228 -5.35 -17.69 22.89
CA TRP A 228 -4.99 -18.92 22.19
C TRP A 228 -6.12 -19.97 22.25
N SER A 229 -6.83 -20.07 23.37
CA SER A 229 -7.98 -20.98 23.46
C SER A 229 -9.12 -20.53 22.55
N ALA A 230 -9.37 -19.22 22.50
CA ALA A 230 -10.39 -18.63 21.63
C ALA A 230 -10.02 -18.82 20.15
N LEU A 231 -8.77 -18.52 19.77
CA LEU A 231 -8.25 -18.70 18.41
C LEU A 231 -8.50 -20.13 17.89
N LYS A 232 -8.12 -21.16 18.66
CA LYS A 232 -8.36 -22.56 18.27
C LYS A 232 -9.84 -22.90 18.12
N ALA A 233 -10.70 -22.25 18.90
CA ALA A 233 -12.14 -22.43 18.77
C ALA A 233 -12.69 -21.76 17.51
N TRP A 234 -12.16 -20.60 17.11
CA TRP A 234 -12.52 -19.91 15.87
C TRP A 234 -11.99 -20.60 14.62
N GLU A 235 -10.74 -21.04 14.63
CA GLU A 235 -10.13 -21.88 13.60
C GLU A 235 -11.02 -23.11 13.31
N LYS A 236 -11.43 -23.82 14.37
CA LYS A 236 -12.32 -24.99 14.25
C LYS A 236 -13.71 -24.64 13.70
N GLN A 237 -14.18 -23.42 13.94
CA GLN A 237 -15.47 -22.94 13.42
C GLN A 237 -15.36 -22.41 11.99
N GLY A 238 -14.16 -22.25 11.44
CA GLY A 238 -13.96 -21.64 10.13
C GLY A 238 -14.18 -20.13 10.13
N ASN A 239 -14.15 -19.46 11.29
CA ASN A 239 -14.36 -18.01 11.36
C ASN A 239 -13.03 -17.26 11.17
N VAL A 240 -12.74 -16.91 9.92
CA VAL A 240 -11.48 -16.26 9.51
C VAL A 240 -11.41 -14.83 10.03
N GLU A 241 -12.54 -14.11 10.01
CA GLU A 241 -12.64 -12.73 10.50
C GLU A 241 -12.12 -12.60 11.94
N MET A 242 -12.46 -13.56 12.80
CA MET A 242 -11.97 -13.58 14.19
C MET A 242 -10.48 -13.89 14.33
N VAL A 243 -9.90 -14.65 13.41
CA VAL A 243 -8.45 -14.90 13.37
C VAL A 243 -7.71 -13.64 12.93
N VAL A 244 -8.24 -12.97 11.90
CA VAL A 244 -7.71 -11.69 11.39
C VAL A 244 -7.79 -10.61 12.46
N LEU A 245 -8.95 -10.47 13.14
CA LEU A 245 -9.12 -9.54 14.25
C LEU A 245 -8.05 -9.73 15.35
N LEU A 246 -7.76 -10.98 15.73
CA LEU A 246 -6.72 -11.25 16.71
C LEU A 246 -5.33 -10.89 16.18
N LEU A 247 -5.06 -11.16 14.91
CA LEU A 247 -3.80 -10.82 14.27
C LEU A 247 -3.59 -9.30 14.21
N ASP A 248 -4.63 -8.53 13.90
CA ASP A 248 -4.56 -7.06 13.83
C ASP A 248 -4.36 -6.44 15.21
N LEU A 249 -5.05 -6.96 16.22
CA LEU A 249 -5.01 -6.39 17.57
C LEU A 249 -3.85 -6.92 18.44
N MET A 250 -3.30 -8.11 18.15
CA MET A 250 -2.27 -8.76 18.96
C MET A 250 -1.09 -9.33 18.16
N GLY A 251 -0.97 -9.00 16.88
CA GLY A 251 0.10 -9.46 15.97
C GLY A 251 1.51 -9.00 16.35
N ASP A 252 1.66 -8.01 17.23
CA ASP A 252 2.98 -7.61 17.74
C ASP A 252 3.62 -8.66 18.64
N THR A 253 2.84 -9.61 19.16
CA THR A 253 3.37 -10.72 19.96
C THR A 253 3.71 -11.89 19.05
N ASP A 254 5.00 -12.21 18.91
CA ASP A 254 5.51 -13.36 18.11
C ASP A 254 4.76 -14.67 18.37
N PHE A 255 4.32 -14.89 19.60
CA PHE A 255 3.54 -16.07 19.95
C PHE A 255 2.16 -16.06 19.28
N ILE A 256 1.39 -14.96 19.42
CA ILE A 256 0.04 -14.87 18.86
C ILE A 256 0.09 -14.80 17.34
N ALA A 257 0.96 -13.94 16.78
CA ALA A 257 1.10 -13.77 15.35
C ALA A 257 1.32 -15.10 14.63
N ARG A 258 2.28 -15.91 15.11
CA ARG A 258 2.57 -17.23 14.53
C ARG A 258 1.35 -18.15 14.56
N HIS A 259 0.61 -18.21 15.66
CA HIS A 259 -0.56 -19.09 15.75
C HIS A 259 -1.72 -18.59 14.88
N CYS A 260 -1.88 -17.27 14.72
CA CYS A 260 -2.84 -16.72 13.77
C CYS A 260 -2.45 -17.10 12.33
N ILE A 261 -1.17 -16.93 11.97
CA ILE A 261 -0.67 -17.30 10.63
C ILE A 261 -0.87 -18.80 10.37
N GLU A 262 -0.54 -19.66 11.33
CA GLU A 262 -0.77 -21.11 11.25
C GLU A 262 -2.26 -21.45 11.11
N ALA A 263 -3.14 -20.75 11.82
CA ALA A 263 -4.59 -20.92 11.69
C ALA A 263 -5.09 -20.49 10.30
N LEU A 264 -4.66 -19.32 9.80
CA LEU A 264 -5.00 -18.85 8.46
C LEU A 264 -4.50 -19.81 7.37
N GLU A 265 -3.27 -20.31 7.51
CA GLU A 265 -2.70 -21.35 6.64
C GLU A 265 -3.58 -22.60 6.63
N TYR A 266 -3.96 -23.12 7.80
CA TYR A 266 -4.79 -24.32 7.90
C TYR A 266 -6.20 -24.12 7.34
N MET A 267 -6.75 -22.92 7.49
CA MET A 267 -8.09 -22.58 7.00
C MET A 267 -8.11 -22.44 5.48
N GLY A 268 -7.02 -21.95 4.87
CA GLY A 268 -6.89 -21.83 3.41
C GLY A 268 -7.86 -20.82 2.78
N ASP A 269 -8.39 -19.88 3.56
CA ASP A 269 -9.35 -18.88 3.10
C ASP A 269 -8.64 -17.63 2.58
N GLU A 270 -9.06 -17.15 1.41
CA GLU A 270 -8.48 -15.98 0.74
C GLU A 270 -8.62 -14.69 1.55
N GLN A 271 -9.61 -14.58 2.44
CA GLN A 271 -9.74 -13.44 3.36
C GLN A 271 -8.52 -13.29 4.29
N GLY A 272 -7.80 -14.40 4.55
CA GLY A 272 -6.56 -14.37 5.31
C GLY A 272 -5.36 -13.81 4.52
N LEU A 273 -5.46 -13.64 3.20
CA LEU A 273 -4.32 -13.24 2.36
C LEU A 273 -3.90 -11.79 2.55
N GLU A 274 -4.85 -10.87 2.79
CA GLU A 274 -4.53 -9.46 2.98
C GLU A 274 -3.61 -9.22 4.21
N PRO A 275 -3.94 -9.70 5.43
CA PRO A 275 -3.06 -9.52 6.57
C PRO A 275 -1.73 -10.29 6.39
N LEU A 276 -1.74 -11.47 5.78
CA LEU A 276 -0.52 -12.20 5.45
C LEU A 276 0.36 -11.43 4.45
N THR A 277 -0.22 -10.78 3.46
CA THR A 277 0.48 -9.93 2.49
C THR A 277 1.16 -8.75 3.18
N ASN A 278 0.47 -8.09 4.11
CA ASN A 278 1.04 -7.00 4.89
C ASN A 278 2.19 -7.46 5.80
N LEU A 279 2.13 -8.68 6.33
CA LEU A 279 3.24 -9.32 7.04
C LEU A 279 4.40 -9.70 6.11
N ALA A 280 4.09 -10.23 4.92
CA ALA A 280 5.08 -10.60 3.92
C ALA A 280 5.92 -9.38 3.50
N LYS A 281 5.28 -8.24 3.23
CA LYS A 281 5.95 -6.95 2.94
C LYS A 281 6.95 -6.52 4.04
N ARG A 282 6.69 -6.90 5.29
CA ARG A 282 7.59 -6.68 6.44
C ARG A 282 8.64 -7.78 6.61
N ARG A 283 8.79 -8.66 5.60
CA ARG A 283 9.70 -9.80 5.53
C ARG A 283 9.42 -10.90 6.55
N ASP A 284 8.16 -11.07 6.96
CA ASP A 284 7.77 -12.20 7.84
C ASP A 284 7.79 -13.52 7.05
N LEU A 285 8.72 -14.41 7.42
CA LEU A 285 8.90 -15.69 6.73
C LEU A 285 7.72 -16.65 6.93
N ASN A 286 7.04 -16.60 8.09
CA ASN A 286 5.90 -17.48 8.34
C ASN A 286 4.71 -17.06 7.46
N ALA A 287 4.53 -15.76 7.27
CA ALA A 287 3.49 -15.25 6.38
C ALA A 287 3.76 -15.64 4.92
N ILE A 288 5.01 -15.56 4.47
CA ILE A 288 5.41 -16.02 3.12
C ILE A 288 5.15 -17.51 2.94
N ASP A 289 5.54 -18.34 3.92
CA ASP A 289 5.27 -19.78 3.89
C ASP A 289 3.75 -20.06 3.85
N ALA A 290 2.97 -19.33 4.64
CA ALA A 290 1.51 -19.48 4.70
C ALA A 290 0.84 -19.10 3.38
N ILE A 291 1.21 -17.96 2.78
CA ILE A 291 0.71 -17.55 1.45
C ILE A 291 0.98 -18.65 0.41
N GLY A 292 2.20 -19.19 0.41
CA GLY A 292 2.59 -20.27 -0.50
C GLY A 292 1.71 -21.50 -0.38
N LYS A 293 1.36 -21.89 0.86
CA LYS A 293 0.54 -23.08 1.12
C LYS A 293 -0.96 -22.85 0.95
N ILE A 294 -1.43 -21.62 1.13
CA ILE A 294 -2.81 -21.24 0.75
C ILE A 294 -2.95 -21.38 -0.77
N GLY A 295 -1.91 -21.02 -1.53
CA GLY A 295 -1.82 -21.31 -2.96
C GLY A 295 -2.71 -20.44 -3.85
N ALA A 296 -3.11 -19.27 -3.36
CA ALA A 296 -3.95 -18.34 -4.12
C ALA A 296 -3.09 -17.36 -4.95
N GLU A 297 -3.47 -17.16 -6.21
CA GLU A 297 -2.82 -16.25 -7.17
C GLU A 297 -2.67 -14.82 -6.63
N ALA A 298 -3.65 -14.35 -5.85
CA ALA A 298 -3.63 -13.04 -5.21
C ALA A 298 -2.40 -12.81 -4.29
N GLY A 299 -1.78 -13.89 -3.79
CA GLY A 299 -0.57 -13.86 -2.97
C GLY A 299 0.74 -13.72 -3.74
N VAL A 300 0.75 -13.92 -5.06
CA VAL A 300 1.98 -13.97 -5.88
C VAL A 300 2.77 -12.67 -5.78
N ALA A 301 2.13 -11.53 -6.02
CA ALA A 301 2.79 -10.23 -6.01
C ALA A 301 3.45 -9.89 -4.66
N ALA A 302 2.86 -10.34 -3.56
CA ALA A 302 3.40 -10.12 -2.21
C ALA A 302 4.71 -10.89 -1.99
N VAL A 303 4.82 -12.08 -2.56
CA VAL A 303 5.98 -12.97 -2.41
C VAL A 303 7.05 -12.69 -3.46
N GLU A 304 6.65 -12.34 -4.68
CA GLU A 304 7.53 -12.13 -5.83
C GLU A 304 8.60 -11.06 -5.57
N SER A 305 8.21 -9.94 -4.96
CA SER A 305 9.13 -8.84 -4.59
C SER A 305 10.29 -9.28 -3.67
N HIS A 306 10.16 -10.42 -3.00
CA HIS A 306 11.16 -10.95 -2.08
C HIS A 306 12.03 -12.06 -2.69
N ALA A 307 11.66 -12.57 -3.86
CA ALA A 307 12.43 -13.55 -4.62
C ALA A 307 13.62 -12.92 -5.39
N GLU A 308 13.56 -11.61 -5.67
CA GLU A 308 14.56 -10.89 -6.44
C GLU A 308 15.90 -10.66 -5.69
N SER A 309 16.94 -10.39 -6.48
CA SER A 309 18.30 -10.05 -6.02
C SER A 309 18.29 -8.79 -5.16
N GLY A 310 18.75 -8.89 -3.90
CA GLY A 310 18.74 -7.78 -2.93
C GLY A 310 18.09 -8.12 -1.59
N SER A 311 17.40 -9.25 -1.54
CA SER A 311 16.89 -9.85 -0.30
C SER A 311 17.92 -10.77 0.37
N SER A 312 17.68 -11.14 1.63
CA SER A 312 18.52 -12.13 2.30
C SER A 312 18.35 -13.50 1.60
N LEU A 313 19.41 -14.31 1.57
CA LEU A 313 19.37 -15.63 0.91
C LEU A 313 18.26 -16.54 1.46
N GLU A 314 17.95 -16.40 2.75
CA GLU A 314 16.84 -17.13 3.37
C GLU A 314 15.49 -16.62 2.87
N LEU A 315 15.29 -15.30 2.84
CA LEU A 315 14.05 -14.69 2.37
C LEU A 315 13.79 -15.04 0.89
N GLN A 316 14.82 -14.98 0.05
CA GLN A 316 14.72 -15.39 -1.36
C GLN A 316 14.31 -16.85 -1.50
N ALA A 317 15.01 -17.76 -0.83
CA ALA A 317 14.72 -19.19 -0.91
C ALA A 317 13.30 -19.54 -0.43
N ARG A 318 12.82 -18.86 0.63
CA ARG A 318 11.45 -19.02 1.13
C ARG A 318 10.42 -18.48 0.13
N SER A 319 10.68 -17.32 -0.44
CA SER A 319 9.79 -16.70 -1.44
C SER A 319 9.68 -17.56 -2.70
N LEU A 320 10.80 -18.06 -3.21
CA LEU A 320 10.81 -19.00 -4.34
C LEU A 320 10.03 -20.29 -4.03
N THR A 321 10.21 -20.85 -2.84
CA THR A 321 9.46 -22.04 -2.40
C THR A 321 7.96 -21.76 -2.36
N ALA A 322 7.55 -20.59 -1.84
CA ALA A 322 6.17 -20.18 -1.78
C ALA A 322 5.57 -19.93 -3.18
N LEU A 323 6.28 -19.26 -4.09
CA LEU A 323 5.86 -19.10 -5.49
C LEU A 323 5.66 -20.45 -6.19
N GLY A 324 6.58 -21.38 -5.98
CA GLY A 324 6.44 -22.76 -6.48
C GLY A 324 5.21 -23.48 -5.94
N ALA A 325 4.88 -23.27 -4.66
CA ALA A 325 3.70 -23.86 -4.04
C ALA A 325 2.38 -23.23 -4.51
N ILE A 326 2.38 -21.95 -4.86
CA ILE A 326 1.23 -21.28 -5.51
C ILE A 326 1.04 -21.84 -6.93
N GLY A 327 2.12 -22.01 -7.68
CA GLY A 327 2.08 -22.59 -9.02
C GLY A 327 1.57 -21.64 -10.12
N ASP A 328 1.56 -20.33 -9.86
CA ASP A 328 1.13 -19.33 -10.84
C ASP A 328 2.22 -19.09 -11.90
N GLU A 329 1.85 -19.25 -13.17
CA GLU A 329 2.74 -19.05 -14.32
C GLU A 329 3.24 -17.60 -14.45
N SER A 330 2.58 -16.61 -13.86
CA SER A 330 3.05 -15.22 -13.88
C SER A 330 4.43 -15.08 -13.23
N ALA A 331 4.75 -15.93 -12.26
CA ALA A 331 6.02 -15.91 -11.53
C ALA A 331 7.18 -16.59 -12.28
N THR A 332 6.92 -17.31 -13.38
CA THR A 332 7.91 -18.14 -14.08
C THR A 332 9.17 -17.37 -14.45
N GLU A 333 9.03 -16.16 -15.00
CA GLU A 333 10.17 -15.34 -15.41
C GLU A 333 11.02 -14.90 -14.21
N THR A 334 10.37 -14.42 -13.15
CA THR A 334 11.05 -13.99 -11.92
C THR A 334 11.79 -15.15 -11.24
N VAL A 335 11.18 -16.33 -11.19
CA VAL A 335 11.80 -17.53 -10.64
C VAL A 335 12.96 -18.01 -11.53
N ALA A 336 12.81 -17.98 -12.86
CA ALA A 336 13.86 -18.39 -13.80
C ALA A 336 15.11 -17.51 -13.70
N ASN A 337 14.95 -16.21 -13.46
CA ASN A 337 16.07 -15.28 -13.25
C ASN A 337 16.95 -15.67 -12.04
N GLN A 338 16.43 -16.46 -11.08
CA GLN A 338 17.17 -16.91 -9.90
C GLN A 338 17.96 -18.22 -10.13
N LEU A 339 17.91 -18.82 -11.33
CA LEU A 339 18.73 -20.01 -11.65
C LEU A 339 20.24 -19.72 -11.77
N VAL A 340 20.61 -18.46 -11.94
CA VAL A 340 22.01 -18.00 -12.05
C VAL A 340 22.51 -17.31 -10.78
N ALA A 341 21.81 -17.48 -9.65
CA ALA A 341 22.20 -16.89 -8.38
C ALA A 341 23.54 -17.47 -7.86
N ASP A 342 24.33 -16.65 -7.16
CA ASP A 342 25.60 -17.05 -6.55
C ASP A 342 25.45 -18.02 -5.35
N SER A 343 24.21 -18.40 -5.00
CA SER A 343 23.90 -19.25 -3.87
C SER A 343 23.16 -20.51 -4.30
N ASP A 344 23.78 -21.67 -4.07
CA ASP A 344 23.17 -22.98 -4.38
C ASP A 344 21.82 -23.18 -3.68
N ARG A 345 21.61 -22.56 -2.51
CA ARG A 345 20.33 -22.60 -1.79
C ARG A 345 19.22 -21.89 -2.57
N VAL A 346 19.53 -20.72 -3.14
CA VAL A 346 18.58 -19.91 -3.92
C VAL A 346 18.33 -20.59 -5.26
N THR A 347 19.40 -21.01 -5.94
CA THR A 347 19.31 -21.74 -7.20
C THR A 347 18.47 -23.01 -7.05
N ASN A 348 18.72 -23.82 -6.01
CA ASN A 348 17.92 -25.02 -5.75
C ASN A 348 16.45 -24.71 -5.49
N ALA A 349 16.15 -23.66 -4.72
CA ALA A 349 14.77 -23.25 -4.47
C ALA A 349 14.07 -22.80 -5.77
N ALA A 350 14.75 -22.00 -6.60
CA ALA A 350 14.25 -21.57 -7.90
C ALA A 350 13.99 -22.74 -8.84
N THR A 351 14.96 -23.66 -8.95
CA THR A 351 14.83 -24.85 -9.79
C THR A 351 13.63 -25.70 -9.39
N ARG A 352 13.43 -25.92 -8.09
CA ARG A 352 12.29 -26.70 -7.60
C ARG A 352 10.97 -25.97 -7.83
N ALA A 353 10.95 -24.66 -7.61
CA ALA A 353 9.77 -23.84 -7.83
C ALA A 353 9.30 -23.89 -9.30
N LEU A 354 10.21 -23.79 -10.27
CA LEU A 354 9.86 -23.93 -11.70
C LEU A 354 9.24 -25.30 -12.03
N GLY A 355 9.78 -26.38 -11.45
CA GLY A 355 9.19 -27.70 -11.61
C GLY A 355 7.77 -27.79 -11.05
N MET A 356 7.51 -27.14 -9.91
CA MET A 356 6.17 -27.09 -9.30
C MET A 356 5.20 -26.18 -10.05
N ILE A 357 5.67 -25.07 -10.63
CA ILE A 357 4.87 -24.19 -11.50
C ILE A 357 4.47 -24.93 -12.79
N GLY A 358 5.37 -25.73 -13.36
CA GLY A 358 5.06 -26.57 -14.52
C GLY A 358 5.01 -25.82 -15.86
N ASP A 359 5.39 -24.54 -15.89
CA ASP A 359 5.34 -23.72 -17.09
C ASP A 359 6.45 -24.07 -18.10
N THR A 360 6.05 -24.34 -19.33
CA THR A 360 6.95 -24.67 -20.45
C THR A 360 8.01 -23.61 -20.76
N ARG A 361 7.80 -22.34 -20.38
CA ARG A 361 8.82 -21.28 -20.52
C ARG A 361 10.08 -21.56 -19.70
N ALA A 362 10.01 -22.45 -18.70
CA ALA A 362 11.14 -22.86 -17.87
C ALA A 362 12.03 -23.95 -18.49
N ILE A 363 11.62 -24.59 -19.59
CA ILE A 363 12.34 -25.73 -20.18
C ILE A 363 13.77 -25.34 -20.59
N ASP A 364 13.93 -24.30 -21.42
CA ASP A 364 15.24 -23.87 -21.90
C ASP A 364 16.17 -23.44 -20.73
N PRO A 365 15.74 -22.58 -19.79
CA PRO A 365 16.57 -22.23 -18.62
C PRO A 365 16.99 -23.44 -17.76
N LEU A 366 16.10 -24.42 -17.56
CA LEU A 366 16.40 -25.62 -16.79
C LEU A 366 17.36 -26.56 -17.52
N ALA A 367 17.22 -26.70 -18.85
CA ALA A 367 18.14 -27.47 -19.68
C ALA A 367 19.55 -26.86 -19.67
N ASP A 368 19.66 -25.53 -19.76
CA ASP A 368 20.93 -24.82 -19.64
C ASP A 368 21.60 -25.06 -18.27
N LEU A 369 20.83 -25.01 -17.18
CA LEU A 369 21.35 -25.30 -15.83
C LEU A 369 21.79 -26.77 -15.68
N LEU A 370 21.05 -27.71 -16.28
CA LEU A 370 21.41 -29.13 -16.29
C LEU A 370 22.74 -29.38 -17.04
N ALA A 371 22.96 -28.63 -18.12
CA ALA A 371 24.18 -28.67 -18.92
C ALA A 371 25.39 -28.00 -18.26
N ASP A 372 25.18 -27.09 -17.30
CA ASP A 372 26.26 -26.35 -16.65
C ASP A 372 27.11 -27.24 -15.74
N THR A 373 28.23 -27.72 -16.26
CA THR A 373 29.19 -28.54 -15.52
C THR A 373 29.92 -27.79 -14.38
N SER A 374 29.82 -26.47 -14.32
CA SER A 374 30.37 -25.66 -13.22
C SER A 374 29.42 -25.62 -12.01
N ALA A 375 28.13 -25.87 -12.22
CA ALA A 375 27.13 -25.95 -11.17
C ALA A 375 27.26 -27.23 -10.35
N ASP A 376 26.82 -27.16 -9.09
CA ASP A 376 26.82 -28.31 -8.19
C ASP A 376 25.94 -29.45 -8.71
N ALA A 377 26.43 -30.69 -8.56
CA ALA A 377 25.73 -31.88 -9.05
C ALA A 377 24.31 -32.05 -8.48
N SER A 378 24.07 -31.55 -7.26
CA SER A 378 22.74 -31.58 -6.62
C SER A 378 21.77 -30.57 -7.26
N VAL A 379 22.28 -29.41 -7.70
CA VAL A 379 21.48 -28.38 -8.37
C VAL A 379 21.09 -28.88 -9.76
N ARG A 380 22.05 -29.43 -10.51
CA ARG A 380 21.82 -30.04 -11.82
C ARG A 380 20.81 -31.20 -11.76
N ALA A 381 20.92 -32.07 -10.75
CA ALA A 381 19.92 -33.12 -10.54
C ALA A 381 18.52 -32.56 -10.24
N SER A 382 18.42 -31.42 -9.56
CA SER A 382 17.13 -30.76 -9.33
C SER A 382 16.55 -30.19 -10.62
N ALA A 383 17.40 -29.76 -11.57
CA ALA A 383 16.95 -29.29 -12.89
C ALA A 383 16.39 -30.44 -13.74
N ALA A 384 17.06 -31.60 -13.73
CA ALA A 384 16.52 -32.81 -14.36
C ALA A 384 15.18 -33.24 -13.73
N TRP A 385 15.07 -33.19 -12.40
CA TRP A 385 13.79 -33.44 -11.72
C TRP A 385 12.71 -32.44 -12.14
N ALA A 386 13.00 -31.14 -12.15
CA ALA A 386 12.05 -30.10 -12.51
C ALA A 386 11.55 -30.24 -13.96
N LEU A 387 12.43 -30.57 -14.91
CA LEU A 387 12.05 -30.91 -16.28
C LEU A 387 11.12 -32.14 -16.33
N GLY A 388 11.37 -33.14 -15.48
CA GLY A 388 10.50 -34.28 -15.31
C GLY A 388 9.10 -33.92 -14.78
N GLU A 389 9.01 -33.00 -13.82
CA GLU A 389 7.73 -32.53 -13.26
C GLU A 389 6.94 -31.67 -14.26
N ILE A 390 7.61 -30.86 -15.09
CA ILE A 390 6.96 -30.15 -16.22
C ILE A 390 6.33 -31.17 -17.18
N GLY A 391 6.99 -32.32 -17.40
CA GLY A 391 6.38 -33.51 -17.98
C GLY A 391 5.97 -33.43 -19.45
N THR A 392 6.21 -32.31 -20.14
CA THR A 392 6.00 -32.21 -21.59
C THR A 392 7.05 -33.02 -22.35
N GLU A 393 6.72 -33.47 -23.56
CA GLU A 393 7.64 -34.22 -24.42
C GLU A 393 9.00 -33.52 -24.55
N SER A 394 9.00 -32.22 -24.86
CA SER A 394 10.23 -31.43 -24.96
C SER A 394 11.02 -31.32 -23.64
N ALA A 395 10.34 -31.27 -22.50
CA ALA A 395 11.01 -31.24 -21.20
C ALA A 395 11.66 -32.59 -20.86
N LEU A 396 10.96 -33.70 -21.15
CA LEU A 396 11.47 -35.05 -20.96
C LEU A 396 12.64 -35.36 -21.89
N GLU A 397 12.58 -34.92 -23.16
CA GLU A 397 13.69 -35.02 -24.11
C GLU A 397 14.93 -34.28 -23.58
N ALA A 398 14.75 -33.04 -23.10
CA ALA A 398 15.84 -32.25 -22.54
C ALA A 398 16.49 -32.90 -21.31
N ALA A 399 15.72 -33.63 -20.49
CA ALA A 399 16.25 -34.40 -19.37
C ALA A 399 16.95 -35.70 -19.81
N ALA A 400 16.38 -36.41 -20.79
CA ALA A 400 16.88 -37.70 -21.30
C ALA A 400 18.26 -37.59 -21.97
N ASP A 401 18.58 -36.45 -22.58
CA ASP A 401 19.89 -36.17 -23.19
C ASP A 401 21.08 -36.32 -22.22
N PHE A 402 20.81 -36.36 -20.90
CA PHE A 402 21.81 -36.47 -19.84
C PHE A 402 21.94 -37.86 -19.19
N GLU A 403 21.43 -38.93 -19.81
CA GLU A 403 21.55 -40.33 -19.33
C GLU A 403 22.99 -40.81 -19.04
N THR A 404 24.00 -40.16 -19.62
CA THR A 404 25.42 -40.49 -19.44
C THR A 404 26.18 -39.45 -18.62
N ALA A 405 25.47 -38.58 -17.89
CA ALA A 405 26.09 -37.57 -17.04
C ALA A 405 26.90 -38.22 -15.91
N ASN A 406 28.05 -37.66 -15.54
CA ASN A 406 28.90 -38.16 -14.44
C ASN A 406 28.29 -37.90 -13.03
N SER A 407 26.99 -38.06 -12.86
CA SER A 407 26.26 -37.92 -11.59
C SER A 407 25.12 -38.91 -11.55
N TYR A 408 25.18 -39.86 -10.60
CA TYR A 408 24.18 -40.90 -10.40
C TYR A 408 22.75 -40.34 -10.26
N LEU A 409 22.59 -39.18 -9.61
CA LEU A 409 21.28 -38.55 -9.45
C LEU A 409 20.71 -38.03 -10.77
N ILE A 410 21.56 -37.52 -11.68
CA ILE A 410 21.13 -37.04 -12.99
C ILE A 410 20.77 -38.24 -13.88
N GLU A 411 21.61 -39.28 -13.87
CA GLU A 411 21.36 -40.53 -14.61
C GLU A 411 20.00 -41.14 -14.22
N GLN A 412 19.67 -41.14 -12.92
CA GLN A 412 18.40 -41.66 -12.43
C GLN A 412 17.18 -40.87 -12.94
N GLU A 413 17.23 -39.54 -12.93
CA GLU A 413 16.10 -38.72 -13.42
C GLU A 413 15.99 -38.78 -14.96
N ALA A 414 17.11 -38.81 -15.67
CA ALA A 414 17.14 -39.00 -17.12
C ALA A 414 16.55 -40.36 -17.55
N GLU A 415 16.91 -41.45 -16.85
CA GLU A 415 16.35 -42.78 -17.10
C GLU A 415 14.83 -42.80 -16.87
N LYS A 416 14.33 -42.10 -15.84
CA LYS A 416 12.88 -41.96 -15.64
C LYS A 416 12.23 -41.23 -16.81
N ALA A 417 12.82 -40.12 -17.28
CA ALA A 417 12.30 -39.35 -18.40
C ALA A 417 12.21 -40.19 -19.68
N THR A 418 13.27 -40.95 -20.01
CA THR A 418 13.29 -41.86 -21.17
C THR A 418 12.25 -42.97 -21.07
N ASN A 419 12.05 -43.55 -19.89
CA ASN A 419 11.03 -44.57 -19.67
C ASN A 419 9.61 -43.99 -19.86
N THR A 420 9.37 -42.77 -19.40
CA THR A 420 8.09 -42.07 -19.62
C THR A 420 7.84 -41.85 -21.11
N LEU A 421 8.82 -41.30 -21.85
CA LEU A 421 8.74 -41.11 -23.31
C LEU A 421 8.50 -42.41 -24.08
N GLY A 422 9.14 -43.52 -23.67
CA GLY A 422 8.95 -44.83 -24.28
C GLY A 422 7.56 -45.44 -24.07
N SER A 423 6.95 -45.18 -22.90
CA SER A 423 5.62 -45.71 -22.56
C SER A 423 4.47 -45.07 -23.34
N ASP A 424 4.64 -43.81 -23.78
CA ASP A 424 3.67 -43.10 -24.63
C ASP A 424 3.78 -43.53 -26.12
N GLY A 425 4.95 -44.02 -26.55
CA GLY A 425 5.15 -44.58 -27.90
C GLY A 425 4.49 -45.96 -28.12
N GLU A 426 4.54 -46.86 -27.13
CA GLU A 426 4.00 -48.23 -27.27
C GLU A 426 2.46 -48.30 -27.34
N SER A 427 1.75 -47.23 -26.96
CA SER A 427 0.28 -47.19 -27.01
C SER A 427 -0.29 -46.70 -28.35
N THR A 428 0.55 -46.11 -29.23
CA THR A 428 0.10 -45.61 -30.54
C THR A 428 0.47 -46.52 -31.72
N GLU A 429 1.43 -47.44 -31.57
CA GLU A 429 1.83 -48.38 -32.65
C GLU A 429 0.95 -49.64 -32.77
N SER A 430 0.02 -49.91 -31.84
CA SER A 430 -0.80 -51.14 -31.88
C SER A 430 -2.09 -51.07 -32.72
N GLU A 431 -2.46 -49.90 -33.26
CA GLU A 431 -3.68 -49.72 -34.08
C GLU A 431 -3.41 -49.56 -35.59
N ALA A 432 -2.16 -49.70 -36.06
CA ALA A 432 -1.79 -49.45 -37.47
C ALA A 432 -1.39 -50.68 -38.30
N GLU A 433 -1.45 -51.90 -37.76
CA GLU A 433 -1.11 -53.14 -38.50
C GLU A 433 -2.28 -54.13 -38.56
N ASP A 434 -3.41 -53.75 -39.18
CA ASP A 434 -4.48 -54.72 -39.49
C ASP A 434 -5.21 -54.41 -40.81
N GLU A 435 -4.50 -53.98 -41.85
CA GLU A 435 -4.99 -54.04 -43.24
C GLU A 435 -3.83 -54.31 -44.21
N ASP A 436 -3.49 -55.59 -44.41
CA ASP A 436 -3.18 -56.17 -45.74
C ASP A 436 -2.52 -57.57 -45.61
N SER A 437 -3.29 -58.63 -45.88
CA SER A 437 -2.98 -59.61 -46.94
C SER A 437 -3.79 -60.91 -46.78
N GLU A 438 -4.77 -61.06 -47.66
CA GLU A 438 -5.37 -62.34 -48.02
C GLU A 438 -4.34 -63.24 -48.73
N THR A 439 -4.32 -64.56 -48.48
CA THR A 439 -4.77 -65.64 -49.42
C THR A 439 -4.12 -67.02 -49.19
N GLU A 440 -4.99 -68.05 -49.26
CA GLU A 440 -4.77 -69.47 -49.65
C GLU A 440 -4.00 -70.39 -48.64
N GLU A 441 -4.39 -71.63 -48.29
CA GLU A 441 -5.21 -72.67 -48.93
C GLU A 441 -5.49 -73.87 -47.96
N SER A 442 -6.71 -74.44 -48.03
CA SER A 442 -7.13 -75.82 -47.67
C SER A 442 -7.09 -76.29 -46.20
N ALA A 443 -7.97 -77.17 -45.69
CA ALA A 443 -9.24 -77.75 -46.09
C ALA A 443 -9.75 -78.56 -44.87
N ALA A 444 -11.05 -78.86 -44.88
CA ALA A 444 -11.70 -80.07 -44.35
C ALA A 444 -12.64 -79.91 -43.13
N GLU A 445 -13.90 -80.22 -43.44
CA GLU A 445 -14.86 -81.00 -42.63
C GLU A 445 -15.41 -80.34 -41.36
N GLY A 446 -16.61 -79.78 -41.45
CA GLY A 446 -17.84 -80.43 -40.94
C GLY A 446 -18.17 -79.83 -39.56
N ASN A 447 -19.38 -79.71 -39.05
CA ASN A 447 -20.72 -80.19 -39.35
C ASN A 447 -21.64 -79.42 -38.37
N GLU A 448 -22.89 -79.16 -38.76
CA GLU A 448 -24.09 -78.95 -37.91
C GLU A 448 -24.12 -77.80 -36.85
N GLU A 449 -25.04 -76.83 -36.98
CA GLU A 449 -26.39 -76.81 -36.32
C GLU A 449 -26.27 -76.39 -34.84
N THR A 450 -26.64 -75.18 -34.40
CA THR A 450 -27.98 -74.69 -33.96
C THR A 450 -27.76 -73.23 -33.48
N ALA A 451 -28.48 -72.18 -33.89
CA ALA A 451 -29.84 -71.75 -33.52
C ALA A 451 -30.08 -71.47 -32.01
N GLU A 452 -30.61 -70.25 -31.74
CA GLU A 452 -31.25 -69.72 -30.51
C GLU A 452 -30.28 -69.35 -29.36
N GLU A 453 -30.40 -68.24 -28.63
CA GLU A 453 -31.55 -67.49 -28.10
C GLU A 453 -30.99 -66.13 -27.56
N SER A 454 -31.37 -64.96 -28.08
CA SER A 454 -32.31 -63.99 -27.46
C SER A 454 -32.52 -64.05 -25.94
N ALA A 455 -32.25 -62.95 -25.24
CA ALA A 455 -32.99 -62.36 -24.10
C ALA A 455 -32.06 -61.35 -23.39
N ASP A 456 -32.30 -60.04 -23.53
CA ASP A 456 -33.16 -59.21 -22.65
C ASP A 456 -32.44 -58.80 -21.34
N GLU A 457 -32.24 -57.48 -21.17
CA GLU A 457 -32.86 -56.64 -20.12
C GLU A 457 -32.20 -56.89 -18.74
N GLU A 458 -31.65 -55.92 -18.00
CA GLU A 458 -31.95 -54.51 -17.71
C GLU A 458 -30.67 -53.80 -17.23
#